data_AF-A0A1T3VRK9-F1
#
_entry.id   AF-A0A1T3VRK9-F1
#
_cell.length_a   1.000
_cell.length_b   1.000
_cell.length_c   1.000
_cell.angle_alpha   90.00
_cell.angle_beta   90.00
_cell.angle_gamma   90.00
#
_symmetry.space_group_name_H-M   'P 1'
#
loop_
_entity.id
_entity.type
_entity.pdbx_description
1 polymer ?
#
loop_
_entity_poly.entity_id
_entity_poly.type
_entity_poly.pdbx_seq_one_letter_code
_entity_poly.pdbx_strand_id
1 'polypeptide(L)'
;ATAMLVIGTVLITMSSQVKLPSLLAMGFVGMALAWRWGGTIKAFLAASLSLGTLSLAVMAVIGWASGLGFGWLFTLGTANVVRSWMSPPTLIALGTGQVGILLGLGDHTTSVLGLTRGIGVIIIAILVSWLLLAVFRGRLHPVGGLGVALGATVLLFPVVQPWYLLWAIIPLAAWATRPGFRGSAIAMTLVVGIFGPTANGDRFALFQIVDATLASAVIVLLLIAITYRRLPWRPLPDNGPDPGPDGPRPGPQPPAAKPDAYAESP
;
A
#
# COMPACT_ATOMS: atom_id res chain seq x y z
N ALA A 1 -17.61 -3.70 -16.41
CA ALA A 1 -16.73 -4.60 -15.63
C ALA A 1 -15.40 -4.88 -16.33
N THR A 2 -15.39 -5.41 -17.56
CA THR A 2 -14.15 -5.77 -18.29
C THR A 2 -13.23 -4.58 -18.57
N ALA A 3 -13.77 -3.44 -19.01
CA ALA A 3 -12.98 -2.23 -19.23
C ALA A 3 -12.23 -1.76 -17.97
N MET A 4 -12.89 -1.78 -16.81
CA MET A 4 -12.26 -1.42 -15.52
C MET A 4 -11.15 -2.40 -15.13
N LEU A 5 -11.33 -3.70 -15.41
CA LEU A 5 -10.29 -4.71 -15.15
C LEU A 5 -9.06 -4.49 -16.04
N VAL A 6 -9.27 -4.19 -17.33
CA VAL A 6 -8.19 -3.90 -18.27
C VAL A 6 -7.44 -2.63 -17.84
N ILE A 7 -8.17 -1.54 -17.60
CA ILE A 7 -7.57 -0.27 -17.14
C ILE A 7 -6.83 -0.46 -15.82
N GLY A 8 -7.43 -1.14 -14.85
CA GLY A 8 -6.79 -1.44 -13.56
C GLY A 8 -5.51 -2.27 -13.73
N THR A 9 -5.53 -3.27 -14.60
CA THR A 9 -4.34 -4.08 -14.93
C THR A 9 -3.24 -3.21 -15.52
N VAL A 10 -3.56 -2.39 -16.51
CA VAL A 10 -2.60 -1.46 -17.14
C VAL A 10 -1.97 -0.53 -16.11
N LEU A 11 -2.79 0.08 -15.23
CA LEU A 11 -2.30 0.98 -14.18
C LEU A 11 -1.38 0.29 -13.17
N ILE A 12 -1.72 -0.93 -12.75
CA ILE A 12 -0.87 -1.71 -11.84
C ILE A 12 0.44 -2.09 -12.54
N THR A 13 0.38 -2.52 -13.81
CA THR A 13 1.58 -2.84 -14.60
C THR A 13 2.50 -1.62 -14.74
N MET A 14 1.97 -0.45 -15.07
CA MET A 14 2.75 0.80 -15.14
C MET A 14 3.39 1.15 -13.79
N SER A 15 2.63 1.02 -12.69
CA SER A 15 3.14 1.22 -11.33
C SER A 15 4.29 0.26 -11.00
N SER A 16 4.21 -0.99 -11.47
CA SER A 16 5.22 -2.02 -11.20
C SER A 16 6.57 -1.76 -11.83
N GLN A 17 6.59 -1.02 -12.94
CA GLN A 17 7.83 -0.58 -13.59
C GLN A 17 8.52 0.54 -12.81
N VAL A 18 7.77 1.29 -11.98
CA VAL A 18 8.36 2.28 -11.06
C VAL A 18 8.77 1.61 -9.76
N LYS A 19 7.92 0.72 -9.21
CA LYS A 19 8.15 0.00 -7.96
C LYS A 19 7.58 -1.42 -8.02
N LEU A 20 8.48 -2.40 -8.05
CA LEU A 20 8.15 -3.83 -8.06
C LEU A 20 7.09 -4.28 -7.04
N PRO A 21 7.05 -3.80 -5.77
CA PRO A 21 6.05 -4.25 -4.81
C PRO A 21 4.60 -4.07 -5.26
N SER A 22 4.32 -3.12 -6.16
CA SER A 22 2.97 -2.95 -6.71
C SER A 22 2.50 -4.14 -7.55
N LEU A 23 3.41 -4.98 -8.06
CA LEU A 23 3.07 -6.21 -8.78
C LEU A 23 2.31 -7.21 -7.87
N LEU A 24 2.45 -7.11 -6.54
CA LEU A 24 1.61 -7.89 -5.61
C LEU A 24 0.12 -7.66 -5.86
N ALA A 25 -0.28 -6.43 -6.20
CA ALA A 25 -1.67 -6.11 -6.53
C ALA A 25 -2.18 -6.93 -7.73
N MET A 26 -1.34 -7.17 -8.75
CA MET A 26 -1.71 -8.06 -9.87
C MET A 26 -1.99 -9.49 -9.39
N GLY A 27 -1.19 -10.01 -8.46
CA GLY A 27 -1.41 -11.33 -7.87
C GLY A 27 -2.79 -11.42 -7.19
N PHE A 28 -3.15 -10.43 -6.39
CA PHE A 28 -4.45 -10.38 -5.71
C PHE A 28 -5.63 -10.23 -6.69
N VAL A 29 -5.48 -9.40 -7.74
CA VAL A 29 -6.49 -9.25 -8.80
C VAL A 29 -6.67 -10.58 -9.56
N GLY A 30 -5.58 -11.28 -9.88
CA GLY A 30 -5.61 -12.58 -10.55
C GLY A 30 -6.31 -13.66 -9.72
N MET A 31 -6.00 -13.74 -8.42
CA MET A 31 -6.67 -14.70 -7.52
C MET A 31 -8.15 -14.39 -7.35
N ALA A 32 -8.53 -13.11 -7.26
CA ALA A 32 -9.92 -12.69 -7.19
C ALA A 32 -10.68 -13.04 -8.48
N LEU A 33 -10.07 -12.83 -9.65
CA LEU A 33 -10.65 -13.18 -10.94
C LEU A 33 -10.82 -14.70 -11.09
N ALA A 34 -9.81 -15.46 -10.67
CA ALA A 34 -9.84 -16.92 -10.71
C ALA A 34 -10.92 -17.50 -9.78
N TRP A 35 -11.12 -16.91 -8.60
CA TRP A 35 -12.23 -17.27 -7.71
C TRP A 35 -13.58 -16.98 -8.36
N ARG A 36 -13.75 -15.80 -9.00
CA ARG A 36 -14.98 -15.45 -9.74
C ARG A 36 -15.27 -16.37 -10.92
N TRP A 37 -14.25 -17.01 -11.49
CA TRP A 37 -14.39 -18.01 -12.56
C TRP A 37 -14.54 -19.45 -12.03
N GLY A 38 -14.80 -19.61 -10.73
CA GLY A 38 -15.16 -20.90 -10.12
C GLY A 38 -14.07 -21.53 -9.25
N GLY A 39 -12.94 -20.85 -9.00
CA GLY A 39 -11.94 -21.30 -8.03
C GLY A 39 -11.23 -22.62 -8.40
N THR A 40 -11.24 -23.01 -9.69
CA THR A 40 -10.56 -24.21 -10.20
C THR A 40 -9.14 -23.90 -10.65
N ILE A 41 -8.30 -24.92 -10.79
CA ILE A 41 -6.95 -24.77 -11.36
C ILE A 41 -7.00 -24.19 -12.77
N LYS A 42 -8.01 -24.58 -13.57
CA LYS A 42 -8.24 -24.03 -14.92
C LYS A 42 -8.54 -22.53 -14.86
N ALA A 43 -9.39 -22.10 -13.93
CA ALA A 43 -9.71 -20.69 -13.70
C ALA A 43 -8.47 -19.89 -13.25
N PHE A 44 -7.65 -20.48 -12.37
CA PHE A 44 -6.38 -19.89 -11.95
C PHE A 44 -5.41 -19.69 -13.12
N LEU A 45 -5.21 -20.72 -13.94
CA LEU A 45 -4.33 -20.63 -15.10
C LEU A 45 -4.86 -19.61 -16.11
N ALA A 46 -6.16 -19.63 -16.42
CA ALA A 46 -6.76 -18.68 -17.34
C ALA A 46 -6.62 -17.22 -16.85
N ALA A 47 -6.86 -16.97 -15.55
CA ALA A 47 -6.76 -15.63 -14.98
C ALA A 47 -5.30 -15.15 -14.96
N SER A 48 -4.38 -16.03 -14.59
CA SER A 48 -2.94 -15.71 -14.55
C SER A 48 -2.37 -15.47 -15.95
N LEU A 49 -2.72 -16.31 -16.93
CA LEU A 49 -2.28 -16.12 -18.32
C LEU A 49 -2.87 -14.86 -18.94
N SER A 50 -4.16 -14.59 -18.76
CA SER A 50 -4.80 -13.40 -19.35
C SER A 50 -4.20 -12.10 -18.80
N LEU A 51 -4.14 -11.96 -17.48
CA LEU A 51 -3.56 -10.78 -16.83
C LEU A 51 -2.05 -10.67 -17.04
N GLY A 52 -1.34 -11.81 -17.04
CA GLY A 52 0.09 -11.89 -17.31
C GLY A 52 0.42 -11.45 -18.74
N THR A 53 -0.34 -11.93 -19.74
CA THR A 53 -0.15 -11.54 -21.13
C THR A 53 -0.39 -10.05 -21.32
N LEU A 54 -1.46 -9.51 -20.74
CA LEU A 54 -1.74 -8.07 -20.80
C LEU A 54 -0.62 -7.25 -20.13
N SER A 55 -0.13 -7.69 -18.97
CA SER A 55 0.96 -7.01 -18.26
C SER A 55 2.25 -7.03 -19.09
N LEU A 56 2.61 -8.17 -19.67
CA LEU A 56 3.79 -8.30 -20.52
C LEU A 56 3.68 -7.43 -21.78
N ALA A 57 2.50 -7.37 -22.40
CA ALA A 57 2.25 -6.51 -23.55
C ALA A 57 2.44 -5.02 -23.19
N VAL A 58 1.87 -4.56 -22.07
CA VAL A 58 2.05 -3.18 -21.58
C VAL A 58 3.52 -2.89 -21.30
N MET A 59 4.23 -3.80 -20.61
CA MET A 59 5.67 -3.64 -20.34
C MET A 59 6.49 -3.56 -21.62
N ALA A 60 6.18 -4.39 -22.62
CA ALA A 60 6.86 -4.39 -23.91
C ALA A 60 6.62 -3.08 -24.68
N VAL A 61 5.38 -2.59 -24.71
CA VAL A 61 5.04 -1.31 -25.35
C VAL A 61 5.79 -0.15 -24.69
N ILE A 62 5.85 -0.12 -23.36
CA ILE A 62 6.57 0.94 -22.62
C ILE A 62 8.08 0.82 -22.83
N GLY A 63 8.62 -0.40 -22.79
CA GLY A 63 10.04 -0.66 -23.05
C GLY A 63 10.46 -0.24 -24.46
N TRP A 64 9.60 -0.49 -25.45
CA TRP A 64 9.81 -0.05 -26.83
C TRP A 64 9.69 1.47 -26.98
N ALA A 65 8.60 2.07 -26.47
CA ALA A 65 8.34 3.50 -26.59
C ALA A 65 9.38 4.37 -25.86
N SER A 66 9.93 3.88 -24.75
CA SER A 66 10.99 4.57 -24.00
C SER A 66 12.39 4.37 -24.59
N GLY A 67 12.58 3.38 -25.48
CA GLY A 67 13.90 2.96 -25.96
C GLY A 67 14.78 2.26 -24.91
N LEU A 68 14.24 2.01 -23.71
CA LEU A 68 14.98 1.42 -22.58
C LEU A 68 14.91 -0.11 -22.54
N GLY A 69 13.95 -0.70 -23.25
CA GLY A 69 13.69 -2.14 -23.23
C GLY A 69 13.48 -2.67 -21.80
N PHE A 70 14.18 -3.76 -21.47
CA PHE A 70 14.14 -4.39 -20.14
C PHE A 70 15.36 -4.05 -19.26
N GLY A 71 16.09 -2.97 -19.57
CA GLY A 71 17.31 -2.58 -18.83
C GLY A 71 17.07 -2.34 -17.32
N TRP A 72 15.85 -1.99 -16.93
CA TRP A 72 15.45 -1.81 -15.53
C TRP A 72 15.58 -3.09 -14.69
N LEU A 73 15.53 -4.29 -15.28
CA LEU A 73 15.73 -5.55 -14.55
C LEU A 73 17.10 -5.62 -13.87
N PHE A 74 18.13 -5.02 -14.48
CA PHE A 74 19.48 -4.97 -13.92
C PHE A 74 19.63 -3.92 -12.80
N THR A 75 18.68 -3.01 -12.67
CA THR A 75 18.70 -1.97 -11.63
C THR A 75 17.99 -2.39 -10.34
N LEU A 76 17.30 -3.52 -10.33
CA LEU A 76 16.51 -4.00 -9.18
C LEU A 76 17.34 -4.23 -7.91
N GLY A 77 18.62 -4.57 -8.05
CA GLY A 77 19.54 -4.81 -6.93
C GLY A 77 20.06 -3.55 -6.24
N THR A 78 19.95 -2.37 -6.88
CA THR A 78 20.50 -1.11 -6.36
C THR A 78 19.89 -0.71 -5.01
N ALA A 79 18.59 -1.00 -4.82
CA ALA A 79 17.89 -0.72 -3.58
C ALA A 79 18.40 -1.54 -2.38
N ASN A 80 19.04 -2.71 -2.60
CA ASN A 80 19.53 -3.58 -1.53
C ASN A 80 20.84 -3.09 -0.88
N VAL A 81 21.51 -2.12 -1.50
CA VAL A 81 22.78 -1.55 -1.03
C VAL A 81 22.56 -0.58 0.14
N VAL A 82 21.39 0.05 0.21
CA VAL A 82 21.06 1.02 1.26
C VAL A 82 20.75 0.29 2.57
N ARG A 83 21.47 0.59 3.64
CA ARG A 83 21.17 0.08 4.99
C ARG A 83 20.25 1.10 5.66
N SER A 84 19.02 0.72 5.98
CA SER A 84 18.06 1.63 6.60
C SER A 84 17.92 1.34 8.09
N TRP A 85 17.96 2.39 8.91
CA TRP A 85 17.83 2.30 10.37
C TRP A 85 16.45 1.82 10.83
N MET A 86 15.41 1.98 10.00
CA MET A 86 14.05 1.51 10.31
C MET A 86 13.79 0.05 9.94
N SER A 87 14.69 -0.63 9.23
CA SER A 87 14.42 -2.03 8.86
C SER A 87 14.82 -2.99 9.99
N PRO A 88 13.89 -3.80 10.51
CA PRO A 88 14.19 -4.80 11.54
C PRO A 88 15.37 -5.72 11.19
N PRO A 89 15.53 -6.21 9.94
CA PRO A 89 16.70 -7.00 9.56
C PRO A 89 18.04 -6.27 9.76
N THR A 90 18.09 -4.95 9.49
CA THR A 90 19.31 -4.16 9.67
C THR A 90 19.61 -3.95 11.15
N LEU A 91 18.59 -3.67 11.96
CA LEU A 91 18.76 -3.52 13.41
C LEU A 91 19.26 -4.81 14.07
N ILE A 92 18.72 -5.96 13.67
CA ILE A 92 19.18 -7.28 14.14
C ILE A 92 20.64 -7.52 13.70
N ALA A 93 20.97 -7.23 12.44
CA ALA A 93 22.32 -7.43 11.93
C ALA A 93 23.36 -6.53 12.62
N LEU A 94 23.03 -5.25 12.86
CA LEU A 94 23.90 -4.32 13.58
C LEU A 94 24.05 -4.73 15.06
N GLY A 95 22.96 -5.11 15.72
CA GLY A 95 23.00 -5.55 17.11
C GLY A 95 23.83 -6.82 17.31
N THR A 96 23.64 -7.82 16.45
CA THR A 96 24.41 -9.08 16.49
C THR A 96 25.87 -8.89 16.08
N GLY A 97 26.16 -8.01 15.12
CA GLY A 97 27.53 -7.63 14.75
C GLY A 97 28.28 -6.99 15.92
N GLN A 98 27.63 -6.07 16.64
CA GLN A 98 28.21 -5.44 17.83
C GLN A 98 28.49 -6.45 18.94
N VAL A 99 27.60 -7.42 19.15
CA VAL A 99 27.80 -8.53 20.10
C VAL A 99 29.00 -9.41 19.69
N GLY A 100 29.15 -9.70 18.39
CA GLY A 100 30.31 -10.46 17.87
C GLY A 100 31.64 -9.78 18.15
N ILE A 101 31.70 -8.45 18.01
CA ILE A 101 32.89 -7.65 18.35
C ILE A 101 33.14 -7.66 19.85
N LEU A 102 32.11 -7.47 20.67
CA LEU A 102 32.20 -7.48 22.14
C LEU A 102 32.66 -8.83 22.71
N LEU A 103 32.32 -9.93 22.04
CA LEU A 103 32.72 -11.29 22.42
C LEU A 103 34.06 -11.73 21.80
N GLY A 104 34.74 -10.85 21.06
CA GLY A 104 36.03 -11.15 20.42
C GLY A 104 35.94 -12.11 19.22
N LEU A 105 34.74 -12.35 18.68
CA LEU A 105 34.48 -13.26 17.56
C LEU A 105 34.67 -12.59 16.18
N GLY A 106 34.75 -11.26 16.14
CA GLY A 106 34.93 -10.45 14.93
C GLY A 106 33.62 -9.82 14.42
N ASP A 107 33.72 -9.06 13.32
CA ASP A 107 32.56 -8.42 12.70
C ASP A 107 31.85 -9.39 11.73
N HIS A 108 30.68 -9.89 12.16
CA HIS A 108 29.82 -10.76 11.37
C HIS A 108 28.58 -10.05 10.79
N THR A 109 28.53 -8.72 10.85
CA THR A 109 27.36 -7.91 10.45
C THR A 109 26.87 -8.24 9.05
N THR A 110 27.77 -8.45 8.08
CA THR A 110 27.43 -8.74 6.69
C THR A 110 26.78 -10.12 6.51
N SER A 111 27.33 -11.14 7.16
CA SER A 111 26.80 -12.52 7.12
C SER A 111 25.43 -12.60 7.81
N VAL A 112 25.27 -11.95 8.97
CA VAL A 112 23.98 -11.92 9.67
C VAL A 112 22.95 -11.09 8.88
N LEU A 113 23.36 -10.01 8.23
CA LEU A 113 22.48 -9.24 7.35
C LEU A 113 21.99 -10.08 6.15
N GLY A 114 22.86 -10.89 5.55
CA GLY A 114 22.49 -11.82 4.48
C GLY A 114 21.47 -12.86 4.96
N LEU A 115 21.72 -13.48 6.12
CA LEU A 115 20.85 -14.49 6.71
C LEU A 115 19.47 -13.93 7.09
N THR A 116 19.44 -12.81 7.82
CA THR A 116 18.19 -12.15 8.25
C THR A 116 17.35 -11.68 7.06
N ARG A 117 17.98 -11.18 6.00
CA ARG A 117 17.32 -10.88 4.72
C ARG A 117 16.70 -12.10 4.08
N GLY A 118 17.44 -13.21 4.01
CA GLY A 118 16.96 -14.47 3.48
C GLY A 118 15.73 -14.98 4.23
N ILE A 119 15.80 -14.99 5.56
CA ILE A 119 14.68 -15.38 6.44
C ILE A 119 13.47 -14.46 6.21
N GLY A 120 13.68 -13.14 6.16
CA GLY A 120 12.61 -12.17 5.88
C GLY A 120 11.90 -12.44 4.56
N VAL A 121 12.66 -12.67 3.48
CA VAL A 121 12.10 -13.01 2.16
C VAL A 121 11.31 -14.31 2.18
N ILE A 122 11.80 -15.34 2.88
CA ILE A 122 11.09 -16.62 3.02
C ILE A 122 9.76 -16.43 3.76
N ILE A 123 9.77 -15.68 4.87
CA ILE A 123 8.54 -15.40 5.64
C ILE A 123 7.55 -14.62 4.78
N ILE A 124 8.00 -13.59 4.05
CA ILE A 124 7.15 -12.84 3.12
C ILE A 124 6.56 -13.79 2.07
N ALA A 125 7.37 -14.63 1.44
CA ALA A 125 6.91 -15.55 0.39
C ALA A 125 5.85 -16.52 0.90
N ILE A 126 6.04 -17.11 2.09
CA ILE A 126 5.08 -18.01 2.72
C ILE A 126 3.78 -17.26 3.04
N LEU A 127 3.86 -16.10 3.68
CA LEU A 127 2.70 -15.31 4.08
C LEU A 127 1.89 -14.82 2.87
N VAL A 128 2.56 -14.25 1.87
CA VAL A 128 1.92 -13.75 0.65
C VAL A 128 1.26 -14.89 -0.11
N SER A 129 1.92 -16.03 -0.25
CA SER A 129 1.34 -17.22 -0.88
C SER A 129 0.09 -17.70 -0.14
N TRP A 130 0.15 -17.73 1.20
CA TRP A 130 -1.00 -18.07 2.03
C TRP A 130 -2.17 -17.10 1.85
N LEU A 131 -1.91 -15.79 1.81
CA LEU A 131 -2.92 -14.75 1.57
C LEU A 131 -3.54 -14.86 0.16
N LEU A 132 -2.72 -15.10 -0.86
CA LEU A 132 -3.18 -15.32 -2.24
C LEU A 132 -4.10 -16.55 -2.33
N LEU A 133 -3.73 -17.64 -1.68
CA LEU A 133 -4.56 -18.85 -1.59
C LEU A 133 -5.85 -18.61 -0.80
N ALA A 134 -5.81 -17.79 0.25
CA ALA A 134 -7.01 -17.42 1.00
C ALA A 134 -8.00 -16.61 0.14
N VAL A 135 -7.49 -15.70 -0.69
CA VAL A 135 -8.30 -14.94 -1.66
C VAL A 135 -8.83 -15.84 -2.76
N PHE A 136 -8.01 -16.74 -3.30
CA PHE A 136 -8.43 -17.73 -4.29
C PHE A 136 -9.55 -18.65 -3.79
N ARG A 137 -9.56 -18.94 -2.48
CA ARG A 137 -10.62 -19.72 -1.81
C ARG A 137 -11.81 -18.89 -1.35
N GLY A 138 -11.84 -17.58 -1.62
CA GLY A 138 -12.91 -16.66 -1.19
C GLY A 138 -12.96 -16.41 0.31
N ARG A 139 -11.92 -16.77 1.08
CA ARG A 139 -11.88 -16.60 2.54
C ARG A 139 -11.40 -15.21 2.97
N LEU A 140 -10.78 -14.47 2.06
CA LEU A 140 -10.18 -13.16 2.33
C LEU A 140 -10.54 -12.18 1.22
N HIS A 141 -10.85 -10.94 1.61
CA HIS A 141 -11.09 -9.87 0.65
C HIS A 141 -9.77 -9.45 -0.03
N PRO A 142 -9.71 -9.37 -1.38
CA PRO A 142 -8.45 -9.12 -2.11
C PRO A 142 -7.72 -7.84 -1.69
N VAL A 143 -8.47 -6.77 -1.40
CA VAL A 143 -7.91 -5.47 -0.99
C VAL A 143 -7.31 -5.54 0.43
N GLY A 144 -7.96 -6.27 1.34
CA GLY A 144 -7.44 -6.49 2.68
C GLY A 144 -6.18 -7.35 2.64
N GLY A 145 -6.20 -8.43 1.84
CA GLY A 145 -5.03 -9.29 1.60
C GLY A 145 -3.85 -8.53 1.01
N LEU A 146 -4.09 -7.64 0.04
CA LEU A 146 -3.06 -6.77 -0.53
C LEU A 146 -2.43 -5.86 0.53
N GLY A 147 -3.23 -5.25 1.39
CA GLY A 147 -2.74 -4.38 2.44
C GLY A 147 -1.90 -5.10 3.49
N VAL A 148 -2.32 -6.29 3.91
CA VAL A 148 -1.51 -7.14 4.83
C VAL A 148 -0.23 -7.61 4.14
N ALA A 149 -0.30 -8.02 2.87
CA ALA A 149 0.87 -8.44 2.10
C ALA A 149 1.90 -7.32 1.92
N LEU A 150 1.46 -6.11 1.57
CA LEU A 150 2.33 -4.94 1.47
C LEU A 150 2.89 -4.55 2.84
N GLY A 151 2.09 -4.61 3.90
CA GLY A 151 2.55 -4.36 5.28
C GLY A 151 3.65 -5.32 5.71
N ALA A 152 3.45 -6.62 5.51
CA ALA A 152 4.46 -7.63 5.83
C ALA A 152 5.71 -7.49 4.96
N THR A 153 5.53 -7.22 3.67
CA THR A 153 6.66 -6.96 2.75
C THR A 153 7.48 -5.81 3.28
N VAL A 154 6.85 -4.68 3.64
CA VAL A 154 7.55 -3.50 4.17
C VAL A 154 8.23 -3.80 5.50
N LEU A 155 7.56 -4.45 6.45
CA LEU A 155 8.14 -4.73 7.78
C LEU A 155 9.35 -5.67 7.73
N LEU A 156 9.34 -6.63 6.81
CA LEU A 156 10.41 -7.62 6.67
C LEU A 156 11.42 -7.23 5.58
N PHE A 157 11.18 -6.13 4.85
CA PHE A 157 12.11 -5.66 3.83
C PHE A 157 13.38 -5.12 4.48
N PRO A 158 14.57 -5.39 3.92
CA PRO A 158 15.83 -4.88 4.45
C PRO A 158 15.99 -3.37 4.40
N VAL A 159 15.17 -2.65 3.64
CA VAL A 159 15.31 -1.21 3.43
C VAL A 159 13.95 -0.55 3.55
N VAL A 160 13.63 -0.07 4.75
CA VAL A 160 12.35 0.57 5.05
C VAL A 160 12.55 2.06 5.19
N GLN A 161 11.76 2.84 4.46
CA GLN A 161 11.67 4.29 4.62
C GLN A 161 10.29 4.64 5.21
N PRO A 162 10.11 5.77 5.93
CA PRO A 162 8.89 6.00 6.69
C PRO A 162 7.62 5.91 5.82
N TRP A 163 7.68 6.44 4.60
CA TRP A 163 6.57 6.46 3.65
C TRP A 163 6.19 5.09 3.08
N TYR A 164 7.00 4.04 3.26
CA TYR A 164 6.64 2.70 2.80
C TYR A 164 5.44 2.14 3.59
N LEU A 165 5.23 2.61 4.82
CA LEU A 165 4.05 2.26 5.61
C LEU A 165 2.74 2.65 4.91
N LEU A 166 2.77 3.71 4.09
CA LEU A 166 1.60 4.14 3.31
C LEU A 166 1.15 3.08 2.30
N TRP A 167 2.06 2.23 1.81
CA TRP A 167 1.71 1.15 0.87
C TRP A 167 0.73 0.15 1.49
N ALA A 168 0.86 -0.12 2.79
CA ALA A 168 -0.03 -1.01 3.52
C ALA A 168 -1.29 -0.27 3.99
N ILE A 169 -1.14 0.96 4.48
CA ILE A 169 -2.24 1.73 5.08
C ILE A 169 -3.33 2.04 4.05
N ILE A 170 -2.97 2.42 2.82
CA ILE A 170 -3.94 2.81 1.79
C ILE A 170 -4.94 1.67 1.48
N PRO A 171 -4.52 0.46 1.06
CA PRO A 171 -5.45 -0.64 0.81
C PRO A 171 -6.13 -1.12 2.09
N LEU A 172 -5.46 -1.11 3.24
CA LEU A 172 -6.12 -1.48 4.50
C LEU A 172 -7.23 -0.48 4.88
N ALA A 173 -7.03 0.82 4.67
CA ALA A 173 -8.03 1.85 4.93
C ALA A 173 -9.23 1.73 3.98
N ALA A 174 -8.99 1.29 2.75
CA ALA A 174 -10.06 1.01 1.79
C ALA A 174 -10.89 -0.23 2.17
N TRP A 175 -10.33 -1.16 2.95
CA TRP A 175 -11.02 -2.40 3.37
C TRP A 175 -11.61 -2.31 4.79
N ALA A 176 -10.85 -1.82 5.77
CA ALA A 176 -11.25 -1.73 7.16
C ALA A 176 -11.86 -0.34 7.45
N THR A 177 -13.19 -0.26 7.34
CA THR A 177 -13.95 0.99 7.52
C THR A 177 -14.31 1.30 8.98
N ARG A 178 -13.82 0.50 9.94
CA ARG A 178 -14.12 0.70 11.38
C ARG A 178 -13.60 2.07 11.86
N PRO A 179 -14.39 2.83 12.65
CA PRO A 179 -14.03 4.20 13.06
C PRO A 179 -12.65 4.30 13.73
N GLY A 180 -12.31 3.34 14.60
CA GLY A 180 -11.01 3.31 15.28
C GLY A 180 -9.83 3.04 14.33
N PHE A 181 -10.01 2.14 13.35
CA PHE A 181 -8.97 1.88 12.33
C PHE A 181 -8.80 3.07 11.39
N ARG A 182 -9.89 3.75 11.05
CA ARG A 182 -9.83 4.97 10.23
C ARG A 182 -9.08 6.08 10.94
N GLY A 183 -9.33 6.29 12.24
CA GLY A 183 -8.61 7.27 13.05
C GLY A 183 -7.11 6.99 13.12
N SER A 184 -6.72 5.73 13.37
CA SER A 184 -5.31 5.34 13.41
C SER A 184 -4.63 5.45 12.05
N ALA A 185 -5.31 5.07 10.96
CA ALA A 185 -4.79 5.21 9.60
C ALA A 185 -4.56 6.69 9.23
N ILE A 186 -5.49 7.59 9.58
CA ILE A 186 -5.34 9.04 9.37
C ILE A 186 -4.15 9.57 10.18
N ALA A 187 -4.11 9.27 11.49
CA ALA A 187 -3.04 9.72 12.37
C ALA A 187 -1.67 9.23 11.88
N MET A 188 -1.56 7.95 11.53
CA MET A 188 -0.32 7.36 11.02
C MET A 188 0.09 7.98 9.68
N THR A 189 -0.86 8.23 8.77
CA THR A 189 -0.58 8.89 7.50
C THR A 189 -0.10 10.33 7.69
N LEU A 190 -0.69 11.07 8.65
CA LEU A 190 -0.23 12.42 9.00
C LEU A 190 1.16 12.40 9.61
N VAL A 191 1.43 11.52 10.59
CA VAL A 191 2.75 11.38 11.22
C VAL A 191 3.80 11.03 10.18
N VAL A 192 3.56 9.99 9.36
CA VAL A 192 4.49 9.58 8.31
C VAL A 192 4.66 10.66 7.24
N GLY A 193 3.59 11.36 6.88
CA GLY A 193 3.63 12.43 5.88
C GLY A 193 4.40 13.66 6.34
N ILE A 194 4.21 14.08 7.60
CA ILE A 194 4.86 15.25 8.19
C ILE A 194 6.32 14.95 8.55
N PHE A 195 6.58 13.81 9.20
CA PHE A 195 7.91 13.47 9.70
C PHE A 195 8.75 12.67 8.69
N GLY A 196 8.15 12.04 7.69
CA GLY A 196 8.85 11.29 6.65
C GLY A 196 9.91 12.10 5.89
N PRO A 197 9.59 13.32 5.42
CA PRO A 197 10.57 14.22 4.80
C PRO A 197 11.69 14.63 5.76
N THR A 198 11.38 14.82 7.06
CA THR A 198 12.37 15.19 8.08
C THR A 198 13.35 14.08 8.43
N ALA A 199 13.03 12.82 8.12
CA ALA A 199 13.94 11.69 8.35
C ALA A 199 15.20 11.71 7.45
N ASN A 200 15.17 12.49 6.36
CA ASN A 200 16.35 12.82 5.53
C ASN A 200 16.70 14.32 5.64
N GLY A 201 16.34 14.95 6.77
CA GLY A 201 16.43 16.40 6.97
C GLY A 201 17.84 16.97 6.97
N ASP A 202 18.87 16.13 6.96
CA ASP A 202 20.27 16.53 6.74
C ASP A 202 20.54 16.99 5.30
N ARG A 203 19.68 16.60 4.34
CA ARG A 203 19.83 16.95 2.91
C ARG A 203 19.05 18.18 2.47
N PHE A 204 18.09 18.65 3.27
CA PHE A 204 17.19 19.73 2.87
C PHE A 204 17.29 20.89 3.86
N ALA A 205 17.47 22.10 3.33
CA ALA A 205 17.45 23.29 4.15
C ALA A 205 16.04 23.50 4.74
N LEU A 206 15.95 24.07 5.94
CA LEU A 206 14.69 24.25 6.65
C LEU A 206 13.62 24.97 5.80
N PHE A 207 14.02 25.97 5.01
CA PHE A 207 13.10 26.70 4.13
C PHE A 207 12.47 25.79 3.06
N GLN A 208 13.20 24.79 2.54
CA GLN A 208 12.66 23.86 1.54
C GLN A 208 11.57 22.97 2.13
N ILE A 209 11.69 22.59 3.41
CA ILE A 209 10.67 21.82 4.13
C ILE A 209 9.42 22.68 4.31
N VAL A 210 9.59 23.95 4.70
CA VAL A 210 8.49 24.91 4.87
C VAL A 210 7.78 25.15 3.55
N ASP A 211 8.51 25.45 2.48
CA ASP A 211 7.96 25.70 1.14
C ASP A 211 7.22 24.47 0.60
N ALA A 212 7.78 23.27 0.74
CA ALA A 212 7.13 22.04 0.31
C ALA A 212 5.84 21.77 1.10
N THR A 213 5.84 22.04 2.41
CA THR A 213 4.66 21.89 3.26
C THR A 213 3.58 22.90 2.90
N LEU A 214 3.95 24.16 2.68
CA LEU A 214 3.04 25.23 2.28
C LEU A 214 2.43 24.95 0.90
N ALA A 215 3.25 24.58 -0.09
CA ALA A 215 2.79 24.21 -1.42
C ALA A 215 1.82 23.02 -1.37
N SER A 216 2.14 21.99 -0.58
CA SER A 216 1.25 20.83 -0.40
C SER A 216 -0.08 21.23 0.23
N ALA A 217 -0.06 22.07 1.26
CA ALA A 217 -1.28 22.57 1.91
C ALA A 217 -2.14 23.38 0.94
N VAL A 218 -1.54 24.28 0.15
CA VAL A 218 -2.23 25.06 -0.89
C VAL A 218 -2.86 24.15 -1.93
N ILE A 219 -2.13 23.14 -2.44
CA ILE A 219 -2.65 22.18 -3.43
C ILE A 219 -3.84 21.42 -2.85
N VAL A 220 -3.74 20.92 -1.61
CA VAL A 220 -4.85 20.20 -0.96
C VAL A 220 -6.06 21.10 -0.78
N LEU A 221 -5.88 22.33 -0.32
CA LEU A 221 -6.97 23.30 -0.15
C LEU A 221 -7.63 23.66 -1.49
N LEU A 222 -6.84 23.83 -2.55
CA LEU A 222 -7.36 24.06 -3.90
C LEU A 222 -8.15 22.86 -4.41
N LEU A 223 -7.65 21.64 -4.22
CA LEU A 223 -8.38 20.42 -4.59
C LEU A 223 -9.71 20.31 -3.82
N ILE A 224 -9.70 20.59 -2.52
CA ILE A 224 -10.92 20.64 -1.70
C ILE A 224 -11.87 21.70 -2.25
N ALA A 225 -11.41 22.92 -2.50
CA ALA A 225 -12.25 24.01 -3.01
C ALA A 225 -12.89 23.66 -4.37
N ILE A 226 -12.11 23.09 -5.31
CA ILE A 226 -12.58 22.69 -6.64
C ILE A 226 -13.59 21.53 -6.55
N THR A 227 -13.36 20.60 -5.63
CA THR A 227 -14.20 19.40 -5.47
C THR A 227 -15.29 19.55 -4.41
N TYR A 228 -15.39 20.72 -3.77
CA TYR A 228 -16.29 20.99 -2.65
C TYR A 228 -17.75 20.72 -3.01
N ARG A 229 -18.14 21.03 -4.25
CA ARG A 229 -19.51 20.81 -4.76
C ARG A 229 -19.73 19.46 -5.45
N ARG A 230 -18.66 18.69 -5.72
CA ARG A 230 -18.74 17.45 -6.51
C ARG A 230 -18.62 16.19 -5.64
N LEU A 231 -17.89 16.27 -4.53
CA LEU A 231 -17.73 15.16 -3.61
C LEU A 231 -18.73 15.29 -2.45
N PRO A 232 -19.37 14.19 -2.00
CA PRO A 232 -20.24 14.21 -0.84
C PRO A 232 -19.38 14.29 0.42
N TRP A 233 -18.84 15.47 0.70
CA TRP A 233 -18.24 15.78 1.99
C TRP A 233 -19.33 15.62 3.03
N ARG A 234 -19.35 14.48 3.72
CA ARG A 234 -20.38 14.18 4.71
C ARG A 234 -20.36 15.31 5.74
N PRO A 235 -21.49 16.01 5.96
CA PRO A 235 -21.64 16.82 7.15
C PRO A 235 -21.32 15.92 8.35
N LEU A 236 -20.49 16.40 9.28
CA LEU A 236 -20.43 15.74 10.58
C LEU A 236 -21.87 15.69 11.12
N PRO A 237 -22.32 14.57 11.70
CA PRO A 237 -23.57 14.58 12.44
C PRO A 237 -23.50 15.73 13.44
N ASP A 238 -24.46 16.66 13.37
CA ASP A 238 -24.61 17.69 14.39
C ASP A 238 -24.88 16.95 15.70
N ASN A 239 -23.85 16.80 16.52
CA ASN A 239 -23.99 16.48 17.94
C ASN A 239 -24.44 17.75 18.68
N GLY A 240 -25.43 18.46 18.12
CA GLY A 240 -26.13 19.51 18.84
C GLY A 240 -26.88 18.86 20.01
N PRO A 241 -27.06 19.58 21.14
CA PRO A 241 -27.93 19.09 22.19
C PRO A 241 -29.29 18.75 21.57
N ASP A 242 -29.83 17.57 21.92
CA ASP A 242 -31.17 17.14 21.50
C ASP A 242 -32.10 18.35 21.57
N PRO A 243 -32.82 18.70 20.48
CA PRO A 243 -33.84 19.72 20.59
C PRO A 243 -34.80 19.20 21.66
N GLY A 244 -34.83 19.90 22.79
CA GLY A 244 -35.82 19.65 23.83
C GLY A 244 -37.22 19.66 23.21
N PRO A 245 -38.22 19.10 23.90
CA PRO A 245 -39.56 18.85 23.34
C PRO A 245 -40.26 20.05 22.67
N ASP A 246 -39.77 21.27 22.86
CA ASP A 246 -40.30 22.52 22.29
C ASP A 246 -39.47 23.14 21.15
N GLY A 247 -38.49 22.42 20.58
CA GLY A 247 -37.71 22.89 19.43
C GLY A 247 -38.52 22.91 18.12
N PRO A 248 -38.27 23.86 17.18
CA PRO A 248 -38.93 23.89 15.88
C PRO A 248 -38.72 22.55 15.16
N ARG A 249 -39.83 21.92 14.70
CA ARG A 249 -39.76 20.65 13.96
C ARG A 249 -38.80 20.79 12.78
N PRO A 250 -37.76 19.94 12.65
CA PRO A 250 -36.87 20.00 11.51
C PRO A 250 -37.67 19.78 10.22
N GLY A 251 -37.40 20.60 9.20
CA GLY A 251 -38.00 20.46 7.88
C GLY A 251 -37.68 19.10 7.25
N PRO A 252 -38.28 18.76 6.08
CA PRO A 252 -38.17 17.45 5.47
C PRO A 252 -36.70 17.03 5.34
N GLN A 253 -36.28 16.06 6.15
CA GLN A 253 -34.93 15.53 6.07
C GLN A 253 -34.81 14.77 4.73
N PRO A 254 -33.72 14.98 3.97
CA PRO A 254 -33.41 14.12 2.83
C PRO A 254 -33.43 12.66 3.30
N PRO A 255 -33.98 11.73 2.50
CA PRO A 255 -34.15 10.35 2.93
C PRO A 255 -32.84 9.79 3.48
N ALA A 256 -32.90 9.32 4.73
CA ALA A 256 -31.76 8.71 5.39
C ALA A 256 -31.24 7.57 4.52
N ALA A 257 -29.98 7.65 4.12
CA ALA A 257 -29.33 6.58 3.38
C ALA A 257 -29.35 5.31 4.25
N LYS A 258 -29.96 4.24 3.73
CA LYS A 258 -30.00 2.94 4.39
C LYS A 258 -28.57 2.51 4.77
N PRO A 259 -28.35 1.93 5.97
CA PRO A 259 -27.04 1.45 6.41
C PRO A 259 -26.38 0.44 5.44
N ASP A 260 -27.18 -0.21 4.59
CA ASP A 260 -26.76 -1.33 3.75
C ASP A 260 -26.27 -0.93 2.35
N ALA A 261 -26.11 0.37 2.05
CA ALA A 261 -25.71 0.82 0.71
C ALA A 261 -24.27 0.45 0.27
N TYR A 262 -23.48 -0.26 1.11
CA TYR A 262 -22.10 -0.60 0.79
C TYR A 262 -21.68 -2.05 1.08
N ALA A 263 -22.60 -2.96 1.37
CA ALA A 263 -22.25 -4.38 1.51
C ALA A 263 -23.41 -5.33 1.22
N GLU A 264 -24.04 -5.23 0.05
CA GLU A 264 -24.71 -6.39 -0.54
C GLU A 264 -23.88 -6.86 -1.73
N SER A 265 -23.05 -7.87 -1.49
CA SER A 265 -22.56 -8.75 -2.55
C SER A 265 -23.46 -10.00 -2.53
N PRO A 266 -23.94 -10.48 -3.69
CA PRO A 266 -24.49 -11.84 -3.79
C PRO A 266 -23.41 -12.90 -3.54
#